data_AF-A0A8R1W9F0-F1
#
_entry.id   AF-A0A8R1W9F0-F1
#
_cell.length_a   1.000
_cell.length_b   1.000
_cell.length_c   1.000
_cell.angle_alpha   90.00
_cell.angle_beta   90.00
_cell.angle_gamma   90.00
#
_symmetry.space_group_name_H-M   'P 1'
#
loop_
_entity.id
_entity.type
_entity.pdbx_description
1 polymer ?
#
loop_
_entity_poly.entity_id
_entity_poly.type
_entity_poly.pdbx_seq_one_letter_code
_entity_poly.pdbx_strand_id
1 'polypeptide(L)'
;MKKSHLGNQMKPIATNISAEVIKCPQFMRALTIAIFIDRINSIHPNEDFLVHCHVKLLTHYIQSEALPVSEIIAREVQCLYGFQIMSAALEYPEKMVLRLFHHLYQDSVISKESFQTWKKDDKFNAGFDEDLETKNMTVLNSFFIQLELNDSDEDDTSE
;
A
#
# COMPACT_ATOMS: atom_id res chain seq x y z
N MET A 1 -8.31 -5.18 33.24
CA MET A 1 -7.05 -4.97 32.50
C MET A 1 -7.03 -5.88 31.27
N LYS A 2 -7.36 -5.36 30.08
CA LYS A 2 -7.22 -6.10 28.82
C LYS A 2 -5.76 -6.00 28.39
N LYS A 3 -5.05 -7.13 28.38
CA LYS A 3 -3.70 -7.21 27.80
C LYS A 3 -3.77 -6.85 26.31
N SER A 4 -2.88 -5.96 25.90
CA SER A 4 -2.75 -5.43 24.55
C SER A 4 -2.56 -6.54 23.51
N HIS A 5 -3.52 -6.68 22.60
CA HIS A 5 -3.52 -7.62 21.47
C HIS A 5 -2.39 -7.37 20.46
N LEU A 6 -1.72 -6.21 20.52
CA LEU A 6 -0.70 -5.78 19.55
C LEU A 6 0.66 -6.51 19.65
N GLY A 7 1.07 -6.96 20.84
CA GLY A 7 2.40 -7.55 21.03
C GLY A 7 2.59 -8.96 20.44
N ASN A 8 1.51 -9.62 20.03
CA ASN A 8 1.51 -11.03 19.63
C ASN A 8 1.38 -11.27 18.12
N GLN A 9 1.20 -10.23 17.29
CA GLN A 9 1.04 -10.38 15.83
C GLN A 9 2.37 -10.26 15.05
N MET A 10 3.40 -9.59 15.61
CA MET A 10 4.72 -9.48 14.97
C MET A 10 5.61 -10.72 15.18
N LYS A 11 5.49 -11.40 16.33
CA LYS A 11 6.30 -12.59 16.64
C LYS A 11 6.00 -13.85 15.80
N PRO A 12 4.77 -14.13 15.31
CA PRO A 12 4.48 -15.36 14.57
C PRO A 12 4.99 -15.36 13.12
N ILE A 13 5.02 -14.23 12.42
CA ILE A 13 5.28 -14.25 10.97
C ILE A 13 6.75 -14.61 10.68
N ALA A 14 7.69 -13.91 11.31
CA ALA A 14 9.14 -14.18 11.13
C ALA A 14 9.60 -15.51 11.77
N THR A 15 8.81 -16.12 12.65
CA THR A 15 9.14 -17.43 13.25
C THR A 15 8.57 -18.61 12.46
N ASN A 16 7.56 -18.38 11.61
CA ASN A 16 6.88 -19.44 10.85
C ASN A 16 7.11 -19.34 9.33
N ILE A 17 7.70 -18.24 8.84
CA ILE A 17 8.01 -18.02 7.43
C ILE A 17 9.52 -17.93 7.26
N SER A 18 10.07 -18.64 6.27
CA SER A 18 11.51 -18.62 6.02
C SER A 18 11.96 -17.25 5.52
N ALA A 19 13.22 -16.89 5.81
CA ALA A 19 13.80 -15.63 5.37
C ALA A 19 13.79 -15.49 3.83
N GLU A 20 13.87 -16.60 3.11
CA GLU A 20 13.77 -16.63 1.64
C GLU A 20 12.38 -16.22 1.15
N VAL A 21 11.31 -16.67 1.82
CA VAL A 21 9.93 -16.32 1.42
C VAL A 21 9.64 -14.85 1.69
N ILE A 22 10.18 -14.28 2.78
CA ILE A 22 10.05 -12.85 3.09
C ILE A 22 10.67 -11.97 1.98
N LYS A 23 11.69 -12.49 1.28
CA LYS A 23 12.32 -11.78 0.15
C LYS A 23 11.50 -11.84 -1.13
N CYS A 24 10.52 -12.73 -1.24
CA CYS A 24 9.68 -12.83 -2.43
C CYS A 24 8.76 -11.60 -2.55
N PRO A 25 8.73 -10.89 -3.69
CA PRO A 25 7.80 -9.77 -3.88
C PRO A 25 6.33 -10.15 -3.64
N GLN A 26 5.94 -11.39 -3.98
CA GLN A 26 4.59 -11.92 -3.76
C GLN A 26 4.21 -12.00 -2.28
N PHE A 27 5.18 -12.13 -1.37
CA PHE A 27 4.93 -12.09 0.06
C PHE A 27 4.35 -10.74 0.48
N MET A 28 4.89 -9.63 -0.03
CA MET A 28 4.39 -8.28 0.28
C MET A 28 2.95 -8.08 -0.18
N ARG A 29 2.61 -8.61 -1.35
CA ARG A 29 1.23 -8.61 -1.86
C ARG A 29 0.31 -9.40 -0.93
N ALA A 30 0.71 -10.61 -0.56
CA ALA A 30 -0.08 -11.48 0.33
C ALA A 30 -0.25 -10.87 1.73
N LEU A 31 0.81 -10.28 2.29
CA LEU A 31 0.78 -9.57 3.57
C LEU A 31 -0.19 -8.40 3.53
N THR A 32 -0.16 -7.61 2.45
CA THR A 32 -1.07 -6.47 2.26
C THR A 32 -2.52 -6.93 2.22
N ILE A 33 -2.83 -7.97 1.44
CA ILE A 33 -4.16 -8.57 1.36
C ILE A 33 -4.62 -9.08 2.75
N ALA A 34 -3.74 -9.75 3.50
CA ALA A 34 -4.06 -10.27 4.82
C ALA A 34 -4.40 -9.15 5.82
N ILE A 35 -3.62 -8.06 5.84
CA ILE A 35 -3.92 -6.86 6.64
C ILE A 35 -5.29 -6.28 6.24
N PHE A 36 -5.57 -6.24 4.94
CA PHE A 36 -6.82 -5.71 4.43
C PHE A 36 -8.04 -6.55 4.87
N ILE A 37 -7.94 -7.88 4.78
CA ILE A 37 -8.99 -8.81 5.20
C ILE A 37 -9.25 -8.73 6.71
N ASP A 38 -8.19 -8.70 7.53
CA ASP A 38 -8.31 -8.53 8.98
C ASP A 38 -9.10 -7.26 9.32
N ARG A 39 -8.89 -6.21 8.53
CA ARG A 39 -9.51 -4.91 8.75
C ARG A 39 -10.93 -4.78 8.26
N ILE A 40 -11.27 -5.28 7.08
CA ILE A 40 -12.66 -5.26 6.58
C ILE A 40 -13.63 -5.87 7.61
N ASN A 41 -13.23 -6.95 8.26
CA ASN A 41 -14.06 -7.65 9.25
C ASN A 41 -14.20 -6.91 10.59
N SER A 42 -13.42 -5.84 10.79
CA SER A 42 -13.27 -5.15 12.08
C SER A 42 -13.52 -3.64 12.01
N ILE A 43 -13.74 -3.06 10.83
CA ILE A 43 -13.84 -1.61 10.62
C ILE A 43 -15.26 -1.10 10.91
N HIS A 44 -15.33 -0.05 11.75
CA HIS A 44 -16.50 0.83 11.82
C HIS A 44 -16.44 1.82 10.65
N PRO A 45 -17.55 2.25 10.01
CA PRO A 45 -17.54 3.04 8.77
C PRO A 45 -16.75 4.37 8.77
N ASN A 46 -16.41 4.88 9.95
CA ASN A 46 -15.68 6.15 10.14
C ASN A 46 -14.22 5.96 10.59
N GLU A 47 -13.74 4.72 10.71
CA GLU A 47 -12.35 4.46 11.09
C GLU A 47 -11.45 4.34 9.87
N ASP A 48 -10.21 4.84 10.02
CA ASP A 48 -9.19 4.69 8.99
C ASP A 48 -8.86 3.22 8.75
N PHE A 49 -8.64 2.91 7.47
CA PHE A 49 -8.41 1.55 7.02
C PHE A 49 -7.09 1.00 7.58
N LEU A 50 -6.02 1.78 7.42
CA LEU A 50 -4.73 1.54 8.05
C LEU A 50 -4.68 2.28 9.38
N VAL A 51 -4.34 1.55 10.44
CA VAL A 51 -3.98 2.12 11.73
C VAL A 51 -2.47 1.98 11.92
N HIS A 52 -1.93 2.72 12.89
CA HIS A 52 -0.49 2.79 13.18
C HIS A 52 0.23 1.43 13.22
N CYS A 53 -0.41 0.36 13.70
CA CYS A 53 0.20 -0.96 13.72
C CYS A 53 0.36 -1.61 12.34
N HIS A 54 -0.56 -1.36 11.40
CA HIS A 54 -0.45 -1.87 10.02
C HIS A 54 0.61 -1.12 9.25
N VAL A 55 0.67 0.20 9.42
CA VAL A 55 1.73 1.06 8.88
C VAL A 55 3.09 0.53 9.34
N LYS A 56 3.29 0.37 10.65
CA LYS A 56 4.53 -0.18 11.21
C LYS A 56 4.87 -1.57 10.66
N LEU A 57 3.88 -2.44 10.51
CA LEU A 57 4.10 -3.80 10.00
C LEU A 57 4.54 -3.78 8.54
N LEU A 58 3.84 -3.03 7.69
CA LEU A 58 4.19 -2.87 6.28
C LEU A 58 5.57 -2.23 6.12
N THR A 59 5.82 -1.10 6.77
CA THR A 59 7.12 -0.42 6.73
C THR A 59 8.24 -1.34 7.19
N HIS A 60 8.04 -2.14 8.24
CA HIS A 60 9.04 -3.09 8.71
C HIS A 60 9.43 -4.14 7.65
N TYR A 61 8.46 -4.67 6.90
CA TYR A 61 8.75 -5.67 5.86
C TYR A 61 9.17 -5.04 4.52
N ILE A 62 8.73 -3.83 4.21
CA ILE A 62 9.19 -3.06 3.04
C ILE A 62 10.68 -2.72 3.22
N GLN A 63 11.05 -2.25 4.40
CA GLN A 63 12.39 -1.77 4.74
C GLN A 63 13.19 -2.82 5.54
N SER A 64 12.86 -4.10 5.42
CA SER A 64 13.55 -5.15 6.17
C SER A 64 14.99 -5.31 5.66
N GLU A 65 15.99 -5.05 6.50
CA GLU A 65 17.44 -5.03 6.16
C GLU A 65 17.83 -3.95 5.14
N ALA A 66 19.14 -3.75 4.93
CA ALA A 66 19.72 -2.75 4.03
C ALA A 66 19.54 -3.16 2.55
N LEU A 67 18.28 -3.20 2.10
CA LEU A 67 17.93 -3.51 0.73
C LEU A 67 18.29 -2.36 -0.22
N PRO A 68 18.66 -2.66 -1.47
CA PRO A 68 18.75 -1.64 -2.52
C PRO A 68 17.41 -0.93 -2.72
N VAL A 69 17.47 0.36 -3.09
CA VAL A 69 16.27 1.18 -3.36
C VAL A 69 15.34 0.53 -4.37
N SER A 70 15.88 -0.12 -5.41
CA SER A 70 15.08 -0.84 -6.42
C SER A 70 14.28 -2.01 -5.84
N GLU A 71 14.80 -2.71 -4.82
CA GLU A 71 14.08 -3.79 -4.14
C GLU A 71 13.00 -3.24 -3.20
N ILE A 72 13.26 -2.10 -2.56
CA ILE A 72 12.25 -1.40 -1.75
C ILE A 72 11.09 -0.99 -2.64
N ILE A 73 11.35 -0.34 -3.78
CA ILE A 73 10.33 0.04 -4.76
C ILE A 73 9.54 -1.19 -5.24
N ALA A 74 10.22 -2.29 -5.56
CA ALA A 74 9.54 -3.51 -5.98
C ALA A 74 8.58 -4.04 -4.89
N ARG A 75 8.97 -3.98 -3.60
CA ARG A 75 8.11 -4.38 -2.48
C ARG A 75 6.93 -3.45 -2.29
N GLU A 76 7.14 -2.14 -2.38
CA GLU A 76 6.10 -1.12 -2.32
C GLU A 76 5.06 -1.29 -3.44
N VAL A 77 5.52 -1.51 -4.68
CA VAL A 77 4.64 -1.81 -5.83
C VAL A 77 3.81 -3.07 -5.59
N GLN A 78 4.35 -4.11 -4.94
CA GLN A 78 3.58 -5.29 -4.57
C GLN A 78 2.50 -5.01 -3.50
N CYS A 79 2.74 -4.05 -2.61
CA CYS A 79 1.70 -3.59 -1.69
C CYS A 79 0.58 -2.89 -2.46
N LEU A 80 0.91 -2.01 -3.42
CA LEU A 80 -0.08 -1.36 -4.29
C LEU A 80 -0.96 -2.37 -5.04
N TYR A 81 -0.37 -3.44 -5.58
CA TYR A 81 -1.15 -4.54 -6.18
C TYR A 81 -2.07 -5.24 -5.18
N GLY A 82 -1.62 -5.45 -3.94
CA GLY A 82 -2.46 -6.02 -2.89
C GLY A 82 -3.68 -5.15 -2.59
N PHE A 83 -3.48 -3.82 -2.49
CA PHE A 83 -4.55 -2.85 -2.27
C PHE A 83 -5.52 -2.79 -3.46
N GLN A 84 -5.03 -2.84 -4.69
CA GLN A 84 -5.84 -2.86 -5.89
C GLN A 84 -6.75 -4.09 -5.96
N ILE A 85 -6.20 -5.28 -5.72
CA ILE A 85 -6.96 -6.55 -5.69
C ILE A 85 -8.10 -6.46 -4.67
N MET A 86 -7.82 -5.93 -3.48
CA MET A 86 -8.84 -5.81 -2.44
C MET A 86 -9.89 -4.73 -2.75
N SER A 87 -9.47 -3.63 -3.36
CA SER A 87 -10.38 -2.58 -3.82
C SER A 87 -11.34 -3.14 -4.87
N ALA A 88 -10.85 -3.98 -5.78
CA ALA A 88 -11.65 -4.69 -6.76
C ALA A 88 -12.65 -5.66 -6.13
N ALA A 89 -12.18 -6.48 -5.19
CA ALA A 89 -13.02 -7.44 -4.48
C ALA A 89 -14.15 -6.78 -3.69
N LEU A 90 -14.02 -5.50 -3.35
CA LEU A 90 -15.02 -4.69 -2.65
C LEU A 90 -15.85 -3.77 -3.56
N GLU A 91 -15.76 -3.93 -4.89
CA GLU A 91 -16.46 -3.08 -5.86
C GLU A 91 -16.12 -1.58 -5.75
N TYR A 92 -14.87 -1.26 -5.38
CA TYR A 92 -14.32 0.10 -5.35
C TYR A 92 -15.09 1.11 -4.52
N PRO A 93 -14.97 1.05 -3.18
CA PRO A 93 -15.39 2.15 -2.32
C PRO A 93 -14.47 3.36 -2.56
N GLU A 94 -14.77 4.17 -3.57
CA GLU A 94 -13.90 5.22 -4.14
C GLU A 94 -13.23 6.11 -3.07
N LYS A 95 -14.03 6.60 -2.12
CA LYS A 95 -13.55 7.46 -1.02
C LYS A 95 -12.56 6.75 -0.10
N MET A 96 -12.72 5.44 0.09
CA MET A 96 -11.82 4.65 0.93
C MET A 96 -10.48 4.43 0.23
N VAL A 97 -10.50 4.08 -1.06
CA VAL A 97 -9.30 3.86 -1.87
C VAL A 97 -8.47 5.14 -1.96
N LEU A 98 -9.11 6.27 -2.23
CA LEU A 98 -8.42 7.56 -2.30
C LEU A 98 -7.77 7.94 -0.96
N ARG A 99 -8.51 7.84 0.15
CA ARG A 99 -7.97 8.12 1.50
C ARG A 99 -6.79 7.21 1.86
N LEU A 100 -6.88 5.94 1.50
CA LEU A 100 -5.82 4.96 1.72
C LEU A 100 -4.54 5.35 0.98
N PHE A 101 -4.64 5.73 -0.30
CA PHE A 101 -3.48 6.12 -1.11
C PHE A 101 -2.83 7.39 -0.57
N HIS A 102 -3.63 8.37 -0.12
CA HIS A 102 -3.10 9.54 0.59
C HIS A 102 -2.34 9.16 1.86
N HIS A 103 -2.89 8.29 2.71
CA HIS A 103 -2.21 7.84 3.92
C HIS A 103 -0.89 7.13 3.61
N LEU A 104 -0.89 6.20 2.65
CA LEU A 104 0.32 5.47 2.26
C LEU A 104 1.45 6.40 1.81
N TYR A 105 1.10 7.48 1.10
CA TYR A 105 2.06 8.49 0.67
C TYR A 105 2.50 9.41 1.82
N GLN A 106 1.55 9.99 2.56
CA GLN A 106 1.82 10.96 3.65
C GLN A 106 2.62 10.33 4.80
N ASP A 107 2.34 9.07 5.13
CA ASP A 107 3.05 8.34 6.18
C ASP A 107 4.37 7.71 5.69
N SER A 108 4.80 8.01 4.44
CA SER A 108 6.03 7.49 3.83
C SER A 108 6.11 5.95 3.84
N VAL A 109 4.96 5.28 3.71
CA VAL A 109 4.88 3.82 3.58
C VAL A 109 5.21 3.39 2.17
N ILE A 110 4.72 4.17 1.19
CA ILE A 110 4.94 3.96 -0.23
C ILE A 110 5.51 5.24 -0.81
N SER A 111 6.66 5.14 -1.47
CA SER A 111 7.30 6.26 -2.13
C SER A 111 6.51 6.73 -3.36
N LYS A 112 6.70 7.99 -3.73
CA LYS A 112 6.19 8.56 -4.98
C LYS A 112 6.63 7.75 -6.20
N GLU A 113 7.89 7.35 -6.24
CA GLU A 113 8.46 6.56 -7.34
C GLU A 113 7.73 5.22 -7.51
N SER A 114 7.33 4.58 -6.40
CA SER A 114 6.53 3.35 -6.44
C SER A 114 5.13 3.57 -6.98
N PHE A 115 4.45 4.67 -6.62
CA PHE A 115 3.16 5.03 -7.21
C PHE A 115 3.26 5.28 -8.72
N GLN A 116 4.32 5.96 -9.16
CA GLN A 116 4.56 6.25 -10.57
C GLN A 116 4.93 4.99 -11.35
N THR A 117 5.76 4.12 -10.77
CA THR A 117 6.13 2.82 -11.33
C THR A 117 4.89 1.96 -11.51
N TRP A 118 4.07 1.85 -10.47
CA TRP A 118 2.83 1.08 -10.50
C TRP A 118 1.83 1.61 -11.54
N LYS A 119 1.66 2.94 -11.66
CA LYS A 119 0.80 3.57 -12.68
C LYS A 119 1.23 3.25 -14.12
N LYS A 120 2.52 2.97 -14.35
CA LYS A 120 3.10 2.70 -15.68
C LYS A 120 3.24 1.21 -16.00
N ASP A 121 3.07 0.32 -15.02
CA ASP A 121 3.26 -1.12 -15.23
C ASP A 121 2.00 -1.71 -15.87
N ASP A 122 2.13 -2.34 -17.04
CA ASP A 122 1.03 -3.02 -17.74
C ASP A 122 0.32 -4.08 -16.88
N LYS A 123 0.99 -4.61 -15.84
CA LYS A 123 0.39 -5.55 -14.86
C LYS A 123 -0.60 -4.90 -13.92
N PHE A 124 -0.61 -3.57 -13.83
CA PHE A 124 -1.72 -2.80 -13.24
C PHE A 124 -3.05 -3.20 -13.88
N ASN A 125 -3.03 -3.54 -15.17
CA ASN A 125 -4.22 -3.85 -15.96
C ASN A 125 -4.46 -5.35 -16.13
N ALA A 126 -3.46 -6.18 -15.80
CA ALA A 126 -3.54 -7.62 -16.01
C ALA A 126 -4.49 -8.29 -15.02
N GLY A 127 -5.68 -8.68 -15.49
CA GLY A 127 -6.67 -9.46 -14.75
C GLY A 127 -7.89 -8.69 -14.26
N PHE A 128 -7.99 -7.39 -14.58
CA PHE A 128 -9.19 -6.57 -14.41
C PHE A 128 -9.83 -6.34 -15.78
N ASP A 129 -11.15 -6.16 -15.83
CA ASP A 129 -11.79 -5.68 -17.05
C ASP A 129 -11.49 -4.20 -17.29
N GLU A 130 -11.63 -3.76 -18.54
CA GLU A 130 -11.33 -2.39 -18.99
C GLU A 130 -12.16 -1.32 -18.26
N ASP A 131 -13.39 -1.65 -17.85
CA ASP A 131 -14.26 -0.76 -17.08
C ASP A 131 -13.71 -0.52 -15.68
N LEU A 132 -13.15 -1.56 -15.07
CA LEU A 132 -12.59 -1.52 -13.73
C LEU A 132 -11.26 -0.76 -13.67
N GLU A 133 -10.44 -0.92 -14.69
CA GLU A 133 -9.25 -0.12 -14.92
C GLU A 133 -9.61 1.37 -15.03
N THR A 134 -10.58 1.69 -15.88
CA THR A 134 -11.04 3.07 -16.12
C THR A 134 -11.58 3.71 -14.83
N LYS A 135 -12.37 2.96 -14.05
CA LYS A 135 -12.89 3.42 -12.75
C LYS A 135 -11.77 3.69 -11.75
N ASN A 136 -10.78 2.79 -11.66
CA ASN A 136 -9.62 2.98 -10.79
C ASN A 136 -8.86 4.26 -11.09
N MET A 137 -8.52 4.45 -12.36
CA MET A 137 -7.79 5.64 -12.78
C MET A 137 -8.61 6.91 -12.57
N THR A 138 -9.92 6.85 -12.78
CA THR A 138 -10.81 8.00 -12.52
C THR A 138 -10.77 8.41 -11.05
N VAL A 139 -10.86 7.45 -10.12
CA VAL A 139 -10.79 7.73 -8.67
C VAL A 139 -9.43 8.30 -8.27
N LEU A 140 -8.35 7.70 -8.77
CA LEU A 140 -6.98 8.06 -8.38
C LEU A 140 -6.39 9.25 -9.14
N ASN A 141 -7.04 9.74 -10.20
CA ASN A 141 -6.56 10.89 -10.98
C ASN A 141 -6.31 12.12 -10.08
N SER A 142 -7.22 12.39 -9.15
CA SER A 142 -7.06 13.51 -8.20
C SER A 142 -5.82 13.36 -7.31
N PHE A 143 -5.52 12.15 -6.85
CA PHE A 143 -4.31 11.83 -6.10
C PHE A 143 -3.05 12.04 -6.95
N PHE A 144 -3.04 11.56 -8.20
CA PHE A 144 -1.87 11.70 -9.06
C PHE A 144 -1.60 13.15 -9.47
N ILE A 145 -2.64 13.96 -9.70
CA ILE A 145 -2.47 15.40 -9.95
C ILE A 145 -1.81 16.07 -8.75
N GLN A 146 -2.27 15.80 -7.52
CA GLN A 146 -1.64 16.34 -6.31
C GLN A 146 -0.21 15.83 -6.14
N LEU A 147 0.03 14.56 -6.46
CA LEU A 147 1.37 13.98 -6.40
C LEU A 147 2.32 14.73 -7.34
N GLU A 148 1.89 15.08 -8.56
CA GLU A 148 2.67 15.85 -9.54
C GLU A 148 2.90 17.31 -9.11
N LEU A 149 1.89 17.99 -8.56
CA LEU A 149 2.00 19.37 -8.08
C LEU A 149 3.01 19.53 -6.92
N ASN A 150 3.11 18.54 -6.04
CA ASN A 150 4.08 18.59 -4.94
C ASN A 150 5.56 18.56 -5.42
N ASP A 151 5.85 18.20 -6.67
CA ASP A 151 7.22 18.34 -7.22
C ASP A 151 7.48 19.74 -7.81
N SER A 152 6.44 20.46 -8.23
CA SER A 152 6.62 21.76 -8.89
C SER A 152 6.88 22.90 -7.92
N ASP A 153 6.53 22.72 -6.64
CA ASP A 153 6.65 23.75 -5.61
C ASP A 153 8.04 23.79 -4.93
N GLU A 154 8.95 22.87 -5.27
CA GLU A 154 10.34 22.86 -4.76
C GLU A 154 11.32 23.71 -5.60
N ASP A 155 10.90 24.26 -6.75
CA ASP A 155 11.80 24.97 -7.69
C ASP A 155 11.69 26.52 -7.63
N ASP A 156 10.88 27.08 -6.73
CA ASP A 156 10.59 28.53 -6.68
C ASP A 156 11.05 29.22 -5.37
N THR A 157 12.18 28.77 -4.79
CA THR A 157 12.90 29.53 -3.74
C THR A 157 14.38 29.70 -4.04
N SER A 158 14.68 30.30 -5.19
CA SER A 158 15.93 31.00 -5.39
C SER A 158 15.77 32.19 -6.33
N GLU A 159 15.50 33.37 -5.75
CA GLU A 159 16.09 34.66 -6.12
C GLU A 159 15.89 35.70 -5.01
#